data_AF-A0A7G2CP71-F1
#
_entry.id   AF-A0A7G2CP71-F1
#
_cell.length_a   1.000
_cell.length_b   1.000
_cell.length_c   1.000
_cell.angle_alpha   90.00
_cell.angle_beta   90.00
_cell.angle_gamma   90.00
#
_symmetry.space_group_name_H-M   'P 1'
#
loop_
_entity.id
_entity.type
_entity.pdbx_description
1 polymer ?
#
loop_
_entity_poly.entity_id
_entity_poly.type
_entity_poly.pdbx_seq_one_letter_code
_entity_poly.pdbx_strand_id
1 'polypeptide(L)'
;MQEEVPKSASPTSSDALPDRREKVIATHEALERSMHLVTAFRKNIKSESDTEMLTEMGKSVQLLSVQAKDCLRLFNPLAAMKSTRGLETIGALYADKQPPHSRLHSFLVILTDACGGVLPTSVAVSGARQLHHNSPSAASEYLNDAVDAYIKCSRLRDDTLEKRLTMVMVGDDDIVKEAVLMMVRLEVECAVEAGEESRCLTQNLSEVENYLGAEAVERFEERYRNASQMKALRDLVAQQRLSHDKKKEVNQAALKKLEKKAGKETAASPTKEPTAVANPEERAVEKSWRDALWTLQPGWKLQTLRAVALLCFLLLVRYLVFGAKGLWGRFAGKNRPAALRTLEF
;
A
#
# COMPACT_ATOMS: atom_id res chain seq x y z
N MET A 1 -19.19 -7.98 -56.29
CA MET A 1 -18.80 -6.91 -55.35
C MET A 1 -18.68 -7.54 -53.98
N GLN A 2 -17.46 -7.89 -53.60
CA GLN A 2 -17.13 -8.37 -52.26
C GLN A 2 -16.59 -7.15 -51.50
N GLU A 3 -17.27 -6.75 -50.42
CA GLU A 3 -16.82 -5.71 -49.50
C GLU A 3 -15.75 -6.29 -48.57
N GLU A 4 -14.58 -5.66 -48.59
CA GLU A 4 -13.50 -5.91 -47.64
C GLU A 4 -13.88 -5.38 -46.26
N VAL A 5 -13.92 -6.28 -45.28
CA VAL A 5 -13.98 -5.93 -43.86
C VAL A 5 -12.57 -5.53 -43.40
N PRO A 6 -12.35 -4.32 -42.85
CA PRO A 6 -11.03 -3.95 -42.36
C PRO A 6 -10.73 -4.75 -41.08
N LYS A 7 -9.67 -5.56 -41.14
CA LYS A 7 -9.08 -6.22 -39.96
C LYS A 7 -8.62 -5.13 -38.98
N SER A 8 -9.20 -5.14 -37.79
CA SER A 8 -8.69 -4.35 -36.67
C SER A 8 -7.27 -4.81 -36.36
N ALA A 9 -6.32 -3.89 -36.53
CA ALA A 9 -4.96 -4.08 -36.06
C ALA A 9 -5.00 -4.26 -34.54
N SER A 10 -4.63 -5.45 -34.09
CA SER A 10 -4.35 -5.73 -32.69
C SER A 10 -3.08 -4.95 -32.32
N PRO A 11 -3.06 -4.15 -31.25
CA PRO A 11 -1.85 -3.45 -30.86
C PRO A 11 -0.82 -4.49 -30.39
N THR A 12 0.22 -4.67 -31.19
CA THR A 12 1.40 -5.45 -30.84
C THR A 12 2.13 -4.73 -29.71
N SER A 13 2.48 -5.49 -28.68
CA SER A 13 3.07 -5.07 -27.40
C SER A 13 4.49 -4.47 -27.48
N SER A 14 4.91 -4.00 -28.66
CA SER A 14 6.25 -3.48 -28.96
C SER A 14 6.34 -1.96 -28.79
N ASP A 15 5.27 -1.22 -29.13
CA ASP A 15 5.29 0.25 -29.16
C ASP A 15 5.03 0.92 -27.79
N ALA A 16 4.59 0.15 -26.79
CA ALA A 16 4.28 0.68 -25.45
C ALA A 16 5.51 0.78 -24.52
N LEU A 17 6.59 0.05 -24.82
CA LEU A 17 7.80 0.00 -23.99
C LEU A 17 8.72 1.23 -24.13
N PRO A 18 8.95 1.78 -25.34
CA PRO A 18 9.72 3.02 -25.51
C PRO A 18 9.07 4.20 -24.79
N ASP A 19 7.76 4.36 -24.94
CA ASP A 19 6.96 5.44 -24.35
C ASP A 19 7.01 5.43 -22.81
N ARG A 20 6.93 4.25 -22.20
CA ARG A 20 7.05 4.12 -20.74
C ARG A 20 8.45 4.51 -20.24
N ARG A 21 9.51 4.11 -20.94
CA ARG A 21 10.89 4.43 -20.53
C ARG A 21 11.15 5.93 -20.64
N GLU A 22 10.71 6.56 -21.71
CA GLU A 22 10.82 8.01 -21.89
C GLU A 22 10.03 8.77 -20.84
N LYS A 23 8.81 8.29 -20.50
CA LYS A 23 8.01 8.85 -19.41
C LYS A 23 8.72 8.78 -18.05
N VAL A 24 9.37 7.66 -17.73
CA VAL A 24 10.17 7.52 -16.49
C VAL A 24 11.29 8.55 -16.50
N ILE A 25 12.07 8.62 -17.58
CA ILE A 25 13.18 9.58 -17.70
C ILE A 25 12.68 11.02 -17.54
N ALA A 26 11.63 11.41 -18.25
CA ALA A 26 11.08 12.77 -18.19
C ALA A 26 10.56 13.13 -16.79
N THR A 27 9.96 12.17 -16.08
CA THR A 27 9.44 12.39 -14.72
C THR A 27 10.59 12.59 -13.73
N HIS A 28 11.65 11.80 -13.85
CA HIS A 28 12.85 11.93 -13.03
C HIS A 28 13.64 13.22 -13.33
N GLU A 29 13.74 13.63 -14.60
CA GLU A 29 14.33 14.93 -14.96
C GLU A 29 13.56 16.09 -14.35
N ALA A 30 12.22 16.01 -14.36
CA ALA A 30 11.38 17.04 -13.75
C ALA A 30 11.59 17.09 -12.23
N LEU A 31 11.64 15.93 -11.57
CA LEU A 31 11.91 15.80 -10.15
C LEU A 31 13.26 16.41 -9.75
N GLU A 32 14.35 16.05 -10.44
CA GLU A 32 15.68 16.56 -10.11
C GLU A 32 15.80 18.07 -10.32
N ARG A 33 15.14 18.63 -11.35
CA ARG A 33 15.04 20.10 -11.49
C ARG A 33 14.35 20.73 -10.28
N SER A 34 13.24 20.16 -9.82
CA SER A 34 12.54 20.67 -8.64
C SER A 34 13.34 20.47 -7.34
N MET A 35 14.10 19.39 -7.21
CA MET A 35 15.05 19.21 -6.11
C MET A 35 16.10 20.32 -6.10
N HIS A 36 16.72 20.61 -7.24
CA HIS A 36 17.71 21.68 -7.36
C HIS A 36 17.11 23.05 -7.01
N LEU A 37 15.87 23.34 -7.44
CA LEU A 37 15.18 24.58 -7.08
C LEU A 37 14.94 24.68 -5.57
N VAL A 38 14.43 23.63 -4.94
CA VAL A 38 14.22 23.59 -3.48
C VAL A 38 15.53 23.78 -2.73
N THR A 39 16.60 23.09 -3.13
CA THR A 39 17.93 23.28 -2.53
C THR A 39 18.46 24.69 -2.73
N ALA A 40 18.23 25.31 -3.90
CA ALA A 40 18.65 26.68 -4.18
C ALA A 40 17.89 27.69 -3.30
N PHE A 41 16.56 27.55 -3.18
CA PHE A 41 15.76 28.40 -2.29
C PHE A 41 16.23 28.29 -0.84
N ARG A 42 16.41 27.06 -0.32
CA ARG A 42 16.93 26.86 1.04
C ARG A 42 18.29 27.50 1.28
N LYS A 43 19.17 27.52 0.26
CA LYS A 43 20.47 28.17 0.36
C LYS A 43 20.39 29.70 0.30
N ASN A 44 19.44 30.24 -0.46
CA ASN A 44 19.35 31.67 -0.75
C ASN A 44 18.50 32.45 0.25
N ILE A 45 17.51 31.81 0.88
CA ILE A 45 16.71 32.42 1.94
C ILE A 45 17.60 32.60 3.17
N LYS A 46 17.82 33.84 3.61
CA LYS A 46 18.69 34.17 4.75
C LYS A 46 17.93 34.81 5.90
N SER A 47 16.71 35.26 5.67
CA SER A 47 15.89 35.93 6.67
C SER A 47 14.45 35.42 6.64
N GLU A 48 13.80 35.48 7.79
CA GLU A 48 12.38 35.17 7.96
C GLU A 48 11.47 36.19 7.27
N SER A 49 12.00 37.38 7.00
CA SER A 49 11.35 38.46 6.26
C SER A 49 11.29 38.20 4.74
N ASP A 50 11.97 37.16 4.23
CA ASP A 50 12.04 36.82 2.81
C ASP A 50 10.76 36.10 2.34
N THR A 51 9.59 36.70 2.62
CA THR A 51 8.27 36.08 2.45
C THR A 51 7.98 35.66 1.00
N GLU A 52 8.44 36.44 0.02
CA GLU A 52 8.32 36.11 -1.40
C GLU A 52 9.09 34.83 -1.75
N MET A 53 10.36 34.73 -1.34
CA MET A 53 11.17 33.53 -1.58
C MET A 53 10.64 32.31 -0.82
N LEU A 54 10.13 32.48 0.40
CA LEU A 54 9.45 31.41 1.13
C LEU A 54 8.20 30.90 0.39
N THR A 55 7.43 31.81 -0.22
CA THR A 55 6.24 31.46 -1.01
C THR A 55 6.61 30.69 -2.27
N GLU A 56 7.64 31.14 -3.00
CA GLU A 56 8.15 30.43 -4.19
C GLU A 56 8.78 29.08 -3.85
N MET A 57 9.46 28.98 -2.70
CA MET A 57 9.92 27.70 -2.16
C MET A 57 8.74 26.76 -1.91
N GLY A 58 7.65 27.25 -1.31
CA GLY A 58 6.44 26.45 -1.08
C GLY A 58 5.84 25.87 -2.37
N LYS A 59 5.76 26.68 -3.44
CA LYS A 59 5.33 26.20 -4.77
C LYS A 59 6.27 25.12 -5.30
N SER A 60 7.58 25.32 -5.13
CA SER A 60 8.60 24.36 -5.56
C SER A 60 8.53 23.03 -4.79
N VAL A 61 8.27 23.08 -3.47
CA VAL A 61 8.04 21.91 -2.62
C VAL A 61 6.78 21.15 -3.04
N GLN A 62 5.69 21.86 -3.38
CA GLN A 62 4.48 21.22 -3.90
C GLN A 62 4.74 20.49 -5.22
N LEU A 63 5.47 21.14 -6.14
CA LEU A 63 5.83 20.54 -7.43
C LEU A 63 6.73 19.31 -7.25
N LEU A 64 7.76 19.42 -6.41
CA LEU A 64 8.63 18.31 -6.02
C LEU A 64 7.80 17.15 -5.46
N SER A 65 6.85 17.45 -4.58
CA SER A 65 5.99 16.43 -3.96
C SER A 65 5.17 15.67 -4.98
N VAL A 66 4.59 16.36 -5.97
CA VAL A 66 3.84 15.73 -7.07
C VAL A 66 4.75 14.81 -7.89
N GLN A 67 5.90 15.32 -8.33
CA GLN A 67 6.83 14.57 -9.18
C GLN A 67 7.47 13.39 -8.46
N ALA A 68 7.78 13.52 -7.17
CA ALA A 68 8.28 12.43 -6.34
C ALA A 68 7.26 11.30 -6.23
N LYS A 69 5.98 11.65 -6.00
CA LYS A 69 4.87 10.67 -6.00
C LYS A 69 4.70 10.02 -7.36
N ASP A 70 4.89 10.75 -8.47
CA ASP A 70 4.81 10.18 -9.80
C ASP A 70 5.98 9.22 -10.10
N CYS A 71 7.19 9.52 -9.65
CA CYS A 71 8.32 8.58 -9.72
C CYS A 71 8.02 7.31 -8.90
N LEU A 72 7.52 7.46 -7.67
CA LEU A 72 7.10 6.33 -6.81
C LEU A 72 5.99 5.49 -7.45
N ARG A 73 5.07 6.08 -8.21
CA ARG A 73 4.02 5.36 -8.95
C ARG A 73 4.54 4.63 -10.18
N LEU A 74 5.55 5.19 -10.84
CA LEU A 74 6.17 4.59 -12.03
C LEU A 74 7.21 3.52 -11.67
N PHE A 75 7.65 3.48 -10.41
CA PHE A 75 8.55 2.47 -9.89
C PHE A 75 8.02 1.06 -10.20
N ASN A 76 8.93 0.21 -10.67
CA ASN A 76 8.63 -1.19 -10.93
C ASN A 76 9.78 -2.04 -10.37
N PRO A 77 9.50 -2.94 -9.41
CA PRO A 77 10.53 -3.72 -8.73
C PRO A 77 11.29 -4.67 -9.68
N LEU A 78 10.71 -5.02 -10.82
CA LEU A 78 11.32 -5.92 -11.80
C LEU A 78 12.09 -5.16 -12.90
N ALA A 79 11.92 -3.85 -12.98
CA ALA A 79 12.61 -3.05 -13.98
C ALA A 79 14.01 -2.65 -13.47
N ALA A 80 14.99 -2.80 -14.34
CA ALA A 80 16.33 -2.24 -14.18
C ALA A 80 16.56 -1.22 -15.29
N MET A 81 17.17 -0.09 -14.94
CA MET A 81 17.53 0.95 -15.88
C MET A 81 18.93 1.43 -15.51
N LYS A 82 19.83 1.43 -16.50
CA LYS A 82 21.11 2.13 -16.32
C LYS A 82 20.80 3.60 -16.07
N SER A 83 21.51 4.24 -15.14
CA SER A 83 21.45 5.69 -14.98
C SER A 83 21.75 6.32 -16.34
N THR A 84 20.74 6.97 -16.91
CA THR A 84 20.83 7.71 -18.16
C THR A 84 20.87 9.19 -17.82
N ARG A 85 21.71 9.95 -18.52
CA ARG A 85 21.79 11.43 -18.39
C ARG A 85 22.24 11.95 -17.02
N GLY A 86 22.90 11.11 -16.22
CA GLY A 86 23.42 11.51 -14.90
C GLY A 86 22.35 11.66 -13.81
N LEU A 87 21.14 11.14 -14.05
CA LEU A 87 20.03 11.24 -13.09
C LEU A 87 20.28 10.29 -11.91
N GLU A 88 20.59 10.88 -10.76
CA GLU A 88 20.86 10.18 -9.49
C GLU A 88 19.62 9.42 -9.00
N THR A 89 18.44 10.01 -9.17
CA THR A 89 17.17 9.43 -8.75
C THR A 89 16.79 8.18 -9.55
N ILE A 90 17.13 8.11 -10.84
CA ILE A 90 17.01 6.87 -11.65
C ILE A 90 18.04 5.86 -11.17
N GLY A 91 19.27 6.30 -10.93
CA GLY A 91 20.34 5.45 -10.39
C GLY A 91 19.90 4.77 -9.10
N ALA A 92 19.22 5.47 -8.20
CA ALA A 92 18.70 4.90 -6.96
C ALA A 92 17.51 3.94 -7.16
N LEU A 93 16.46 4.35 -7.89
CA LEU A 93 15.25 3.51 -8.03
C LEU A 93 15.44 2.29 -8.93
N TYR A 94 16.33 2.38 -9.92
CA TYR A 94 16.46 1.35 -10.96
C TYR A 94 17.85 0.73 -11.04
N ALA A 95 18.67 0.91 -10.00
CA ALA A 95 19.95 0.20 -9.83
C ALA A 95 19.77 -1.30 -10.06
N ASP A 96 20.64 -1.88 -10.88
CA ASP A 96 20.66 -3.32 -11.07
C ASP A 96 21.16 -4.01 -9.78
N LYS A 97 20.69 -5.24 -9.53
CA LYS A 97 21.12 -6.12 -8.42
C LYS A 97 20.81 -5.68 -6.99
N GLN A 98 20.15 -4.54 -6.76
CA GLN A 98 19.65 -4.18 -5.43
C GLN A 98 18.18 -4.62 -5.24
N PRO A 99 17.82 -5.12 -4.05
CA PRO A 99 16.43 -5.48 -3.79
C PRO A 99 15.52 -4.22 -3.83
N PRO A 100 14.24 -4.35 -4.21
CA PRO A 100 13.34 -3.21 -4.40
C PRO A 100 13.25 -2.25 -3.21
N HIS A 101 13.22 -2.77 -1.98
CA HIS A 101 13.13 -1.96 -0.78
C HIS A 101 14.39 -1.11 -0.55
N SER A 102 15.59 -1.63 -0.80
CA SER A 102 16.84 -0.85 -0.70
C SER A 102 16.92 0.26 -1.75
N ARG A 103 16.38 0.02 -2.95
CA ARG A 103 16.30 1.03 -4.02
C ARG A 103 15.34 2.16 -3.66
N LEU A 104 14.16 1.81 -3.16
CA LEU A 104 13.19 2.77 -2.63
C LEU A 104 13.77 3.58 -1.48
N HIS A 105 14.42 2.93 -0.52
CA HIS A 105 15.08 3.60 0.59
C HIS A 105 16.15 4.60 0.09
N SER A 106 17.03 4.16 -0.81
CA SER A 106 18.06 5.04 -1.39
C SER A 106 17.47 6.25 -2.11
N PHE A 107 16.37 6.07 -2.83
CA PHE A 107 15.64 7.17 -3.47
C PHE A 107 15.05 8.14 -2.45
N LEU A 108 14.44 7.64 -1.38
CA LEU A 108 13.90 8.49 -0.32
C LEU A 108 15.01 9.27 0.40
N VAL A 109 16.18 8.66 0.64
CA VAL A 109 17.35 9.34 1.22
C VAL A 109 17.80 10.51 0.34
N ILE A 110 17.95 10.30 -0.98
CA ILE A 110 18.31 11.37 -1.92
C ILE A 110 17.32 12.54 -1.84
N LEU A 111 16.02 12.25 -1.77
CA LEU A 111 15.01 13.27 -1.63
C LEU A 111 15.08 13.99 -0.27
N THR A 112 15.33 13.26 0.81
CA THR A 112 15.48 13.80 2.17
C THR A 112 16.63 14.79 2.21
N ASP A 113 17.77 14.43 1.63
CA ASP A 113 18.96 15.29 1.56
C ASP A 113 18.68 16.57 0.76
N ALA A 114 18.02 16.46 -0.38
CA ALA A 114 17.63 17.61 -1.20
C ALA A 114 16.64 18.56 -0.49
N CYS A 115 15.78 18.00 0.38
CA CYS A 115 14.83 18.74 1.20
C CYS A 115 15.45 19.31 2.49
N GLY A 116 16.72 19.00 2.78
CA GLY A 116 17.43 19.49 3.97
C GLY A 116 17.09 18.72 5.24
N GLY A 117 16.87 17.41 5.14
CA GLY A 117 16.80 16.49 6.27
C GLY A 117 15.42 15.90 6.57
N VAL A 118 14.34 16.50 6.05
CA VAL A 118 12.97 16.00 6.22
C VAL A 118 12.18 16.16 4.93
N LEU A 119 11.43 15.13 4.55
CA LEU A 119 10.60 15.13 3.35
C LEU A 119 9.29 15.90 3.57
N PRO A 120 8.64 16.36 2.50
CA PRO A 120 7.23 16.71 2.57
C PRO A 120 6.40 15.52 3.05
N THR A 121 5.50 15.76 4.00
CA THR A 121 4.67 14.72 4.66
C THR A 121 3.98 13.80 3.65
N SER A 122 3.43 14.36 2.57
CA SER A 122 2.76 13.57 1.52
C SER A 122 3.71 12.63 0.76
N VAL A 123 4.99 12.99 0.63
CA VAL A 123 6.01 12.15 -0.01
C VAL A 123 6.46 11.06 0.94
N ALA A 124 6.72 11.38 2.22
CA ALA A 124 7.10 10.40 3.22
C ALA A 124 6.05 9.30 3.39
N VAL A 125 4.76 9.66 3.51
CA VAL A 125 3.66 8.68 3.59
C VAL A 125 3.58 7.84 2.30
N SER A 126 3.74 8.46 1.14
CA SER A 126 3.70 7.73 -0.14
C SER A 126 4.89 6.77 -0.28
N GLY A 127 6.08 7.19 0.16
CA GLY A 127 7.30 6.39 0.18
C GLY A 127 7.16 5.19 1.11
N ALA A 128 6.68 5.41 2.33
CA ALA A 128 6.40 4.35 3.29
C ALA A 128 5.41 3.31 2.76
N ARG A 129 4.34 3.73 2.06
CA ARG A 129 3.39 2.79 1.43
C ARG A 129 4.04 1.95 0.32
N GLN A 130 4.93 2.55 -0.48
CA GLN A 130 5.67 1.80 -1.49
C GLN A 130 6.68 0.83 -0.86
N LEU A 131 7.35 1.24 0.22
CA LEU A 131 8.20 0.35 1.00
C LEU A 131 7.39 -0.81 1.58
N HIS A 132 6.23 -0.53 2.18
CA HIS A 132 5.35 -1.55 2.79
C HIS A 132 4.97 -2.64 1.79
N HIS A 133 4.63 -2.25 0.56
CA HIS A 133 4.31 -3.20 -0.51
C HIS A 133 5.47 -4.14 -0.88
N ASN A 134 6.72 -3.70 -0.72
CA ASN A 134 7.92 -4.47 -1.09
C ASN A 134 8.59 -5.17 0.10
N SER A 135 8.51 -4.58 1.30
CA SER A 135 9.07 -5.08 2.55
C SER A 135 8.41 -4.37 3.73
N PRO A 136 7.47 -5.03 4.45
CA PRO A 136 6.86 -4.47 5.66
C PRO A 136 7.90 -4.13 6.74
N SER A 137 8.94 -4.94 6.92
CA SER A 137 10.03 -4.69 7.88
C SER A 137 10.78 -3.39 7.55
N ALA A 138 11.23 -3.21 6.31
CA ALA A 138 11.92 -1.98 5.90
C ALA A 138 11.02 -0.73 5.97
N ALA A 139 9.71 -0.90 5.77
CA ALA A 139 8.74 0.19 5.92
C ALA A 139 8.56 0.59 7.39
N SER A 140 8.49 -0.39 8.31
CA SER A 140 8.44 -0.11 9.75
C SER A 140 9.68 0.65 10.20
N GLU A 141 10.88 0.22 9.80
CA GLU A 141 12.13 0.93 10.14
C GLU A 141 12.11 2.39 9.66
N TYR A 142 11.81 2.61 8.38
CA TYR A 142 11.69 3.95 7.81
C TYR A 142 10.64 4.82 8.52
N LEU A 143 9.48 4.24 8.86
CA LEU A 143 8.39 4.97 9.51
C LEU A 143 8.74 5.40 10.93
N ASN A 144 9.49 4.59 11.68
CA ASN A 144 9.93 4.96 13.02
C ASN A 144 10.87 6.17 12.96
N ASP A 145 11.86 6.14 12.06
CA ASP A 145 12.78 7.28 11.85
C ASP A 145 12.02 8.54 11.39
N ALA A 146 11.02 8.36 10.51
CA ALA A 146 10.20 9.46 10.01
C ALA A 146 9.34 10.07 11.12
N VAL A 147 8.63 9.26 11.93
CA VAL A 147 7.80 9.73 13.05
C VAL A 147 8.63 10.59 14.01
N ASP A 148 9.82 10.11 14.39
CA ASP A 148 10.71 10.86 15.28
C ASP A 148 11.17 12.18 14.65
N ALA A 149 11.48 12.19 13.35
CA ALA A 149 11.86 13.40 12.64
C ALA A 149 10.71 14.43 12.61
N TYR A 150 9.48 14.01 12.33
CA TYR A 150 8.31 14.91 12.29
C TYR A 150 7.92 15.44 13.67
N ILE A 151 8.00 14.61 14.73
CA ILE A 151 7.78 15.07 16.12
C ILE A 151 8.86 16.08 16.51
N LYS A 152 10.11 15.92 16.06
CA LYS A 152 11.17 16.92 16.29
C LYS A 152 10.89 18.23 15.57
N CYS A 153 10.33 18.20 14.35
CA CYS A 153 9.94 19.41 13.63
C CYS A 153 8.94 20.27 14.40
N SER A 154 7.95 19.67 15.07
CA SER A 154 6.95 20.42 15.84
C SER A 154 7.50 21.02 17.13
N ARG A 155 8.67 20.55 17.61
CA ARG A 155 9.35 21.06 18.81
C ARG A 155 10.28 22.24 18.52
N LEU A 156 10.39 22.68 17.26
CA LEU A 156 11.19 23.84 16.90
C LEU A 156 10.62 25.10 17.57
N ARG A 157 11.52 25.93 18.13
CA ARG A 157 11.15 27.18 18.82
C ARG A 157 10.42 28.12 17.87
N ASP A 158 9.45 28.85 18.43
CA ASP A 158 8.66 29.83 17.70
C ASP A 158 9.55 30.92 17.08
N ASP A 159 9.20 31.30 15.84
CA ASP A 159 9.79 32.40 15.05
C ASP A 159 11.30 32.26 14.78
N THR A 160 11.72 31.08 14.32
CA THR A 160 13.04 30.87 13.73
C THR A 160 12.95 30.61 12.22
N LEU A 161 13.96 31.04 11.47
CA LEU A 161 14.07 30.77 10.04
C LEU A 161 13.99 29.27 9.74
N GLU A 162 14.63 28.47 10.61
CA GLU A 162 14.59 27.02 10.55
C GLU A 162 13.16 26.47 10.69
N LYS A 163 12.35 27.01 11.62
CA LYS A 163 10.93 26.66 11.75
C LYS A 163 10.15 27.04 10.49
N ARG A 164 10.34 28.24 9.94
CA ARG A 164 9.65 28.67 8.71
C ARG A 164 10.00 27.79 7.52
N LEU A 165 11.29 27.52 7.30
CA LEU A 165 11.76 26.63 6.23
C LEU A 165 11.24 25.20 6.42
N THR A 166 11.16 24.73 7.66
CA THR A 166 10.59 23.42 7.99
C THR A 166 9.10 23.40 7.70
N MET A 167 8.32 24.38 8.13
CA MET A 167 6.88 24.46 7.85
C MET A 167 6.57 24.53 6.35
N VAL A 168 7.37 25.26 5.57
CA VAL A 168 7.26 25.27 4.11
C VAL A 168 7.50 23.88 3.52
N MET A 169 8.37 23.08 4.14
CA MET A 169 8.69 21.72 3.69
C MET A 169 7.61 20.70 4.09
N VAL A 170 7.23 20.66 5.36
CA VAL A 170 6.41 19.58 5.93
C VAL A 170 4.92 19.91 6.05
N GLY A 171 4.58 21.20 6.04
CA GLY A 171 3.24 21.70 6.36
C GLY A 171 3.20 22.38 7.73
N ASP A 172 2.02 22.89 8.07
CA ASP A 172 1.74 23.37 9.43
C ASP A 172 1.61 22.19 10.43
N ASP A 173 1.51 22.53 11.72
CA ASP A 173 1.45 21.53 12.79
C ASP A 173 0.26 20.56 12.65
N ASP A 174 -0.87 21.01 12.10
CA ASP A 174 -2.05 20.17 11.87
C ASP A 174 -1.78 19.13 10.78
N ILE A 175 -1.17 19.54 9.66
CA ILE A 175 -0.73 18.64 8.58
C ILE A 175 0.30 17.63 9.11
N VAL A 176 1.26 18.10 9.91
CA VAL A 176 2.29 17.22 10.49
C VAL A 176 1.64 16.22 11.45
N LYS A 177 0.73 16.66 12.31
CA LYS A 177 0.02 15.79 13.25
C LYS A 177 -0.80 14.72 12.53
N GLU A 178 -1.52 15.09 11.48
CA GLU A 178 -2.25 14.14 10.65
C GLU A 178 -1.30 13.13 9.97
N ALA A 179 -0.16 13.60 9.47
CA ALA A 179 0.85 12.75 8.86
C ALA A 179 1.45 11.76 9.86
N VAL A 180 1.82 12.21 11.06
CA VAL A 180 2.33 11.35 12.13
C VAL A 180 1.29 10.30 12.53
N LEU A 181 0.02 10.68 12.66
CA LEU A 181 -1.08 9.74 12.93
C LEU A 181 -1.17 8.65 11.84
N MET A 182 -1.08 9.04 10.57
CA MET A 182 -1.05 8.09 9.44
C MET A 182 0.19 7.21 9.43
N MET A 183 1.36 7.76 9.77
CA MET A 183 2.63 7.03 9.81
C MET A 183 2.66 6.00 10.92
N VAL A 184 2.28 6.36 12.15
CA VAL A 184 2.19 5.42 13.29
C VAL A 184 1.21 4.31 12.98
N ARG A 185 0.06 4.62 12.37
CA ARG A 185 -0.89 3.60 11.92
C ARG A 185 -0.25 2.62 10.95
N LEU A 186 0.45 3.13 9.94
CA LEU A 186 1.08 2.29 8.93
C LEU A 186 2.22 1.47 9.53
N GLU A 187 2.95 2.02 10.50
CA GLU A 187 4.05 1.35 11.20
C GLU A 187 3.54 0.14 11.98
N VAL A 188 2.43 0.31 12.72
CA VAL A 188 1.75 -0.77 13.44
C VAL A 188 1.32 -1.88 12.47
N GLU A 189 0.74 -1.52 11.32
CA GLU A 189 0.34 -2.50 10.29
C GLU A 189 1.58 -3.23 9.72
N CYS A 190 2.66 -2.51 9.43
CA CYS A 190 3.92 -3.06 8.92
C CYS A 190 4.61 -4.00 9.92
N ALA A 191 4.72 -3.61 11.19
CA ALA A 191 5.35 -4.39 12.25
C ALA A 191 4.60 -5.71 12.46
N VAL A 192 3.27 -5.66 12.54
CA VAL A 192 2.44 -6.87 12.65
C VAL A 192 2.66 -7.77 11.43
N GLU A 193 2.62 -7.25 10.21
CA GLU A 193 2.85 -8.03 9.00
C GLU A 193 4.25 -8.64 8.94
N ALA A 194 5.28 -7.94 9.40
CA ALA A 194 6.65 -8.44 9.55
C ALA A 194 6.78 -9.48 10.69
N GLY A 195 5.89 -9.44 11.69
CA GLY A 195 5.98 -10.28 12.90
C GLY A 195 6.95 -9.69 13.94
N GLU A 196 7.11 -8.39 13.90
CA GLU A 196 7.97 -7.60 14.77
C GLU A 196 7.10 -6.80 15.76
N GLU A 197 7.71 -6.36 16.86
CA GLU A 197 7.05 -5.42 17.77
C GLU A 197 7.02 -4.02 17.15
N SER A 198 5.89 -3.32 17.28
CA SER A 198 5.79 -1.92 16.86
C SER A 198 6.71 -1.07 17.74
N ARG A 199 7.72 -0.43 17.14
CA ARG A 199 8.65 0.42 17.90
C ARG A 199 7.99 1.73 18.33
N CYS A 200 7.03 2.24 17.56
CA CYS A 200 6.18 3.37 17.94
C CYS A 200 5.43 3.12 19.25
N LEU A 201 4.97 1.89 19.49
CA LEU A 201 4.17 1.53 20.68
C LEU A 201 5.00 0.93 21.83
N THR A 202 6.29 0.68 21.63
CA THR A 202 7.16 0.08 22.64
C THR A 202 8.27 1.02 23.06
N GLN A 203 9.07 1.50 22.10
CA GLN A 203 10.25 2.32 22.34
C GLN A 203 9.89 3.82 22.38
N ASN A 204 9.07 4.27 21.44
CA ASN A 204 8.75 5.69 21.26
C ASN A 204 7.38 6.09 21.84
N LEU A 205 6.77 5.19 22.64
CA LEU A 205 5.41 5.34 23.15
C LEU A 205 5.17 6.69 23.82
N SER A 206 6.05 7.08 24.74
CA SER A 206 5.92 8.34 25.48
C SER A 206 5.99 9.58 24.58
N GLU A 207 6.82 9.56 23.54
CA GLU A 207 6.93 10.69 22.61
C GLU A 207 5.70 10.79 21.72
N VAL A 208 5.22 9.65 21.21
CA VAL A 208 4.01 9.56 20.40
C VAL A 208 2.77 9.95 21.22
N GLU A 209 2.68 9.50 22.46
CA GLU A 209 1.59 9.83 23.39
C GLU A 209 1.58 11.32 23.73
N ASN A 210 2.73 11.91 24.05
CA ASN A 210 2.83 13.34 24.33
C ASN A 210 2.42 14.20 23.12
N TYR A 211 2.67 13.73 21.90
CA TYR A 211 2.38 14.50 20.69
C TYR A 211 0.95 14.29 20.16
N LEU A 212 0.47 13.04 20.08
CA LEU A 212 -0.84 12.69 19.53
C LEU A 212 -1.95 12.65 20.58
N GLY A 213 -1.60 12.46 21.86
CA GLY A 213 -2.51 12.25 22.97
C GLY A 213 -2.79 10.77 23.26
N ALA A 214 -3.10 10.46 24.52
CA ALA A 214 -3.37 9.10 25.01
C ALA A 214 -4.49 8.38 24.25
N GLU A 215 -5.56 9.09 23.86
CA GLU A 215 -6.68 8.51 23.12
C GLU A 215 -6.25 7.94 21.75
N ALA A 216 -5.31 8.61 21.07
CA ALA A 216 -4.80 8.14 19.79
C ALA A 216 -3.96 6.86 19.98
N VAL A 217 -3.12 6.85 21.02
CA VAL A 217 -2.27 5.70 21.37
C VAL A 217 -3.09 4.48 21.74
N GLU A 218 -4.14 4.63 22.55
CA GLU A 218 -5.05 3.53 22.92
C GLU A 218 -5.66 2.87 21.68
N ARG A 219 -6.07 3.66 20.68
CA ARG A 219 -6.59 3.15 19.40
C ARG A 219 -5.52 2.40 18.60
N PHE A 220 -4.27 2.82 18.66
CA PHE A 220 -3.17 2.11 17.99
C PHE A 220 -2.84 0.80 18.68
N GLU A 221 -2.84 0.75 20.01
CA GLU A 221 -2.66 -0.49 20.76
C GLU A 221 -3.78 -1.49 20.49
N GLU A 222 -5.04 -1.03 20.47
CA GLU A 222 -6.18 -1.88 20.14
C GLU A 222 -6.03 -2.45 18.72
N ARG A 223 -5.64 -1.61 17.76
CA ARG A 223 -5.37 -2.06 16.39
C ARG A 223 -4.22 -3.05 16.33
N TYR A 224 -3.11 -2.81 17.05
CA TYR A 224 -1.97 -3.72 17.11
C TYR A 224 -2.38 -5.09 17.66
N ARG A 225 -3.12 -5.12 18.77
CA ARG A 225 -3.65 -6.36 19.37
C ARG A 225 -4.56 -7.12 18.40
N ASN A 226 -5.52 -6.43 17.79
CA ASN A 226 -6.45 -7.03 16.84
C ASN A 226 -5.75 -7.57 15.59
N ALA A 227 -4.81 -6.80 15.01
CA ALA A 227 -4.05 -7.21 13.84
C ALA A 227 -3.13 -8.40 14.15
N SER A 228 -2.47 -8.39 15.31
CA SER A 228 -1.62 -9.49 15.78
C SER A 228 -2.40 -10.79 15.97
N GLN A 229 -3.57 -10.73 16.60
CA GLN A 229 -4.47 -11.88 16.74
C GLN A 229 -4.91 -12.42 15.38
N MET A 230 -5.30 -11.54 14.45
CA MET A 230 -5.71 -11.94 13.11
C MET A 230 -4.56 -12.56 12.32
N LYS A 231 -3.33 -12.06 12.48
CA LYS A 231 -2.15 -12.68 11.87
C LYS A 231 -1.89 -14.06 12.46
N ALA A 232 -1.89 -14.21 13.79
CA ALA A 232 -1.70 -15.50 14.44
C ALA A 232 -2.73 -16.55 13.96
N LEU A 233 -3.98 -16.14 13.77
CA LEU A 233 -5.03 -16.99 13.19
C LEU A 233 -4.73 -17.37 11.73
N ARG A 234 -4.29 -16.42 10.89
CA ARG A 234 -3.91 -16.70 9.49
C ARG A 234 -2.73 -17.65 9.41
N ASP A 235 -1.72 -17.45 10.25
CA ASP A 235 -0.51 -18.29 10.29
C ASP A 235 -0.85 -19.70 10.75
N LEU A 236 -1.73 -19.84 11.75
CA LEU A 236 -2.24 -21.14 12.20
C LEU A 236 -3.01 -21.88 11.09
N VAL A 237 -3.88 -21.17 10.36
CA VAL A 237 -4.60 -21.75 9.21
C VAL A 237 -3.63 -22.15 8.08
N ALA A 238 -2.61 -21.34 7.81
CA ALA A 238 -1.58 -21.65 6.82
C ALA A 238 -0.78 -22.91 7.21
N GLN A 239 -0.38 -23.02 8.48
CA GLN A 239 0.30 -24.21 9.01
C GLN A 239 -0.58 -25.45 8.92
N GLN A 240 -1.88 -25.35 9.19
CA GLN A 240 -2.82 -26.46 9.06
C GLN A 240 -2.97 -26.92 7.60
N ARG A 241 -3.03 -25.98 6.63
CA ARG A 241 -3.05 -26.31 5.20
C ARG A 241 -1.79 -27.05 4.77
N LEU A 242 -0.61 -26.53 5.16
CA LEU A 242 0.67 -27.18 4.87
C LEU A 242 0.77 -28.58 5.50
N SER A 243 0.27 -28.76 6.72
CA SER A 243 0.19 -30.06 7.40
C SER A 243 -0.74 -31.03 6.67
N HIS A 244 -1.90 -30.55 6.21
CA HIS A 244 -2.86 -31.35 5.47
C HIS A 244 -2.35 -31.73 4.07
N ASP A 245 -1.63 -30.84 3.39
CA ASP A 245 -1.01 -31.12 2.09
C ASP A 245 0.15 -32.11 2.23
N LYS A 246 0.98 -31.99 3.28
CA LYS A 246 1.98 -33.02 3.63
C LYS A 246 1.35 -34.38 3.91
N LYS A 247 0.23 -34.43 4.65
CA LYS A 247 -0.51 -35.69 4.89
C LYS A 247 -1.07 -36.29 3.59
N LYS A 248 -1.57 -35.45 2.66
CA LYS A 248 -2.02 -35.91 1.34
C LYS A 248 -0.88 -36.49 0.50
N GLU A 249 0.28 -35.83 0.48
CA GLU A 249 1.46 -36.32 -0.25
C GLU A 249 1.97 -37.65 0.31
N VAL A 250 2.02 -37.79 1.66
CA VAL A 250 2.39 -39.05 2.31
C VAL A 250 1.40 -40.17 1.98
N ASN A 251 0.09 -39.88 1.98
CA ASN A 251 -0.94 -40.85 1.65
C ASN A 251 -0.91 -41.25 0.16
N GLN A 252 -0.64 -40.32 -0.76
CA GLN A 252 -0.45 -40.65 -2.19
C GLN A 252 0.84 -41.46 -2.43
N ALA A 253 1.92 -41.17 -1.71
CA ALA A 253 3.16 -41.95 -1.78
C ALA A 253 2.99 -43.37 -1.21
N ALA A 254 2.18 -43.53 -0.15
CA ALA A 254 1.82 -44.83 0.41
C ALA A 254 0.94 -45.66 -0.55
N LEU A 255 -0.05 -45.04 -1.20
CA LEU A 255 -0.89 -45.68 -2.23
C LEU A 255 -0.07 -46.16 -3.44
N LYS A 256 0.87 -45.33 -3.95
CA LYS A 256 1.78 -45.73 -5.04
C LYS A 256 2.73 -46.89 -4.65
N LYS A 257 3.10 -47.02 -3.37
CA LYS A 257 3.88 -48.16 -2.88
C LYS A 257 3.04 -49.44 -2.75
N LEU A 258 1.75 -49.32 -2.45
CA LEU A 258 0.81 -50.45 -2.42
C LEU A 258 0.48 -50.94 -3.83
N GLU A 259 0.30 -50.05 -4.81
CA GLU A 259 0.09 -50.42 -6.21
C GLU A 259 1.29 -51.15 -6.82
N LYS A 260 2.53 -50.77 -6.46
CA LYS A 260 3.75 -51.51 -6.87
C LYS A 260 3.88 -52.89 -6.22
N LYS A 261 3.24 -53.14 -5.07
CA LYS A 261 3.19 -54.47 -4.42
C LYS A 261 2.03 -55.32 -4.90
N ALA A 262 0.95 -54.73 -5.41
CA ALA A 262 -0.19 -55.48 -5.99
C ALA A 262 0.09 -56.01 -7.41
N GLY A 263 1.17 -55.57 -8.07
CA GLY A 263 1.58 -56.04 -9.40
C GLY A 263 2.47 -57.30 -9.42
N LYS A 264 2.77 -57.90 -8.27
CA LYS A 264 3.50 -59.16 -8.17
C LYS A 264 2.87 -60.01 -7.07
N GLU A 265 2.61 -61.27 -7.42
CA GLU A 265 2.17 -62.38 -6.55
C GLU A 265 0.66 -62.62 -6.47
N THR A 266 0.14 -63.23 -7.53
CA THR A 266 -0.81 -64.33 -7.41
C THR A 266 -0.12 -65.56 -6.80
N ALA A 267 -0.48 -65.94 -5.57
CA ALA A 267 -0.77 -67.34 -5.16
C ALA A 267 -0.97 -67.49 -3.63
N ALA A 268 -2.07 -68.17 -3.27
CA ALA A 268 -2.35 -68.93 -2.04
C ALA A 268 -2.52 -68.21 -0.66
N SER A 269 -3.80 -68.03 -0.28
CA SER A 269 -4.51 -68.30 0.99
C SER A 269 -3.75 -68.52 2.33
N PRO A 270 -4.42 -68.39 3.50
CA PRO A 270 -5.07 -67.23 4.10
C PRO A 270 -4.40 -66.92 5.47
N THR A 271 -5.10 -66.16 6.33
CA THR A 271 -4.92 -65.99 7.80
C THR A 271 -4.32 -64.66 8.30
N LYS A 272 -5.10 -64.05 9.19
CA LYS A 272 -4.86 -62.93 10.12
C LYS A 272 -5.21 -61.52 9.63
N GLU A 273 -6.42 -61.11 10.04
CA GLU A 273 -6.79 -59.72 10.29
C GLU A 273 -5.73 -59.02 11.16
N PRO A 274 -5.28 -57.81 10.81
CA PRO A 274 -4.78 -56.88 11.80
C PRO A 274 -5.96 -56.03 12.27
N THR A 275 -6.35 -56.25 13.52
CA THR A 275 -7.20 -55.35 14.29
C THR A 275 -6.58 -53.95 14.27
N ALA A 276 -7.10 -53.06 13.43
CA ALA A 276 -6.79 -51.64 13.49
C ALA A 276 -7.44 -51.09 14.77
N VAL A 277 -6.68 -51.03 15.86
CA VAL A 277 -7.06 -50.29 17.07
C VAL A 277 -7.08 -48.82 16.70
N ALA A 278 -8.24 -48.35 16.22
CA ALA A 278 -8.51 -46.94 16.07
C ALA A 278 -8.59 -46.34 17.48
N ASN A 279 -7.60 -45.51 17.82
CA ASN A 279 -7.50 -44.86 19.12
C ASN A 279 -8.74 -43.96 19.32
N PRO A 280 -9.61 -44.22 20.31
CA PRO A 280 -10.89 -43.53 20.46
C PRO A 280 -10.76 -42.04 20.85
N GLU A 281 -9.58 -41.61 21.32
CA GLU A 281 -9.30 -40.22 21.69
C GLU A 281 -9.19 -39.28 20.47
N GLU A 282 -8.64 -39.73 19.33
CA GLU A 282 -8.52 -38.87 18.14
C GLU A 282 -9.88 -38.56 17.48
N ARG A 283 -10.84 -39.50 17.56
CA ARG A 283 -12.20 -39.29 17.04
C ARG A 283 -13.05 -38.39 17.92
N ALA A 284 -12.77 -38.32 19.22
CA ALA A 284 -13.48 -37.43 20.15
C ALA A 284 -13.09 -35.96 19.93
N VAL A 285 -11.79 -35.71 19.67
CA VAL A 285 -11.29 -34.36 19.35
C VAL A 285 -11.82 -33.91 17.98
N GLU A 286 -11.78 -34.74 16.93
CA GLU A 286 -12.29 -34.37 15.61
C GLU A 286 -13.80 -34.07 15.58
N LYS A 287 -14.61 -34.75 16.41
CA LYS A 287 -16.05 -34.44 16.54
C LYS A 287 -16.29 -33.14 17.32
N SER A 288 -15.56 -32.91 18.40
CA SER A 288 -15.67 -31.69 19.22
C SER A 288 -15.39 -30.41 18.42
N TRP A 289 -14.39 -30.43 17.53
CA TRP A 289 -14.07 -29.26 16.69
C TRP A 289 -15.09 -29.03 15.56
N ARG A 290 -15.68 -30.10 14.98
CA ARG A 290 -16.73 -29.94 13.97
C ARG A 290 -18.01 -29.36 14.58
N ASP A 291 -18.39 -29.81 15.77
CA ASP A 291 -19.58 -29.27 16.45
C ASP A 291 -19.34 -27.83 16.96
N ALA A 292 -18.10 -27.48 17.36
CA ALA A 292 -17.71 -26.10 17.66
C ALA A 292 -17.72 -25.19 16.41
N LEU A 293 -17.28 -25.69 15.24
CA LEU A 293 -17.30 -24.94 13.98
C LEU A 293 -18.74 -24.70 13.47
N TRP A 294 -19.65 -25.65 13.72
CA TRP A 294 -21.06 -25.54 13.31
C TRP A 294 -21.89 -24.67 14.25
N THR A 295 -21.55 -24.58 15.53
CA THR A 295 -22.25 -23.72 16.50
C THR A 295 -21.86 -22.23 16.41
N LEU A 296 -20.68 -21.91 15.86
CA LEU A 296 -20.23 -20.52 15.61
C LEU A 296 -20.72 -19.91 14.28
N GLN A 297 -21.45 -20.66 13.45
CA GLN A 297 -21.82 -20.27 12.08
C GLN A 297 -23.16 -19.51 11.84
N PRO A 298 -24.06 -19.19 12.80
CA PRO A 298 -25.34 -18.59 12.40
C PRO A 298 -25.24 -17.08 12.08
N GLY A 299 -24.14 -16.39 12.44
CA GLY A 299 -24.02 -14.93 12.28
C GLY A 299 -23.44 -14.44 10.95
N TRP A 300 -22.43 -15.14 10.39
CA TRP A 300 -21.69 -14.64 9.22
C TRP A 300 -22.52 -14.65 7.93
N LYS A 301 -23.35 -15.69 7.71
CA LYS A 301 -24.22 -15.74 6.52
C LYS A 301 -25.22 -14.59 6.51
N LEU A 302 -25.75 -14.21 7.67
CA LEU A 302 -26.69 -13.10 7.81
C LEU A 302 -26.00 -11.75 7.60
N GLN A 303 -24.75 -11.59 8.04
CA GLN A 303 -23.98 -10.37 7.81
C GLN A 303 -23.52 -10.23 6.35
N THR A 304 -23.09 -11.31 5.70
CA THR A 304 -22.78 -11.27 4.26
C THR A 304 -24.01 -10.99 3.42
N LEU A 305 -25.18 -11.56 3.77
CA LEU A 305 -26.43 -11.27 3.06
C LEU A 305 -26.85 -9.80 3.23
N ARG A 306 -26.69 -9.24 4.44
CA ARG A 306 -26.95 -7.81 4.71
C ARG A 306 -25.98 -6.89 3.96
N ALA A 307 -24.69 -7.23 3.92
CA ALA A 307 -23.69 -6.46 3.19
C ALA A 307 -23.96 -6.47 1.67
N VAL A 308 -24.31 -7.62 1.11
CA VAL A 308 -24.68 -7.75 -0.31
C VAL A 308 -25.97 -6.98 -0.61
N ALA A 309 -26.98 -7.06 0.27
CA ALA A 309 -28.22 -6.30 0.12
C ALA A 309 -27.99 -4.78 0.17
N LEU A 310 -27.12 -4.30 1.08
CA LEU A 310 -26.70 -2.90 1.15
C LEU A 310 -25.98 -2.45 -0.12
N LEU A 311 -25.12 -3.30 -0.67
CA LEU A 311 -24.37 -3.00 -1.89
C LEU A 311 -25.30 -2.94 -3.11
N CYS A 312 -26.26 -3.87 -3.22
CA CYS A 312 -27.32 -3.82 -4.23
C CYS A 312 -28.21 -2.57 -4.07
N PHE A 313 -28.55 -2.19 -2.84
CA PHE A 313 -29.33 -0.98 -2.57
C PHE A 313 -28.57 0.29 -2.98
N LEU A 314 -27.28 0.40 -2.64
CA LEU A 314 -26.44 1.52 -3.05
C LEU A 314 -26.28 1.60 -4.57
N LEU A 315 -26.17 0.46 -5.25
CA LEU A 315 -26.14 0.40 -6.72
C LEU A 315 -27.48 0.84 -7.33
N LEU A 316 -28.61 0.42 -6.77
CA LEU A 316 -29.95 0.85 -7.20
C LEU A 316 -30.17 2.35 -6.99
N VAL A 317 -29.76 2.89 -5.83
CA VAL A 317 -29.82 4.33 -5.55
C VAL A 317 -28.93 5.09 -6.54
N ARG A 318 -27.71 4.60 -6.81
CA ARG A 318 -26.83 5.21 -7.82
C ARG A 318 -27.48 5.17 -9.21
N TYR A 319 -28.10 4.07 -9.59
CA TYR A 319 -28.79 3.94 -10.88
C TYR A 319 -30.02 4.84 -10.97
N LEU A 320 -30.78 5.00 -9.88
CA LEU A 320 -31.91 5.94 -9.77
C LEU A 320 -31.44 7.40 -9.85
N VAL A 321 -30.34 7.76 -9.19
CA VAL A 321 -29.78 9.13 -9.26
C VAL A 321 -29.24 9.43 -10.65
N PHE A 322 -28.55 8.49 -11.30
CA PHE A 322 -28.09 8.65 -12.68
C PHE A 322 -29.27 8.66 -13.68
N GLY A 323 -30.29 7.83 -13.46
CA GLY A 323 -31.52 7.82 -14.25
C GLY A 323 -32.35 9.10 -14.09
N ALA A 324 -32.44 9.64 -12.87
CA ALA A 324 -33.12 10.90 -12.57
C ALA A 324 -32.40 12.09 -13.20
N LYS A 325 -31.06 12.10 -13.24
CA LYS A 325 -30.28 13.10 -13.99
C LYS A 325 -30.55 13.04 -15.50
N GLY A 326 -30.71 11.84 -16.06
CA GLY A 326 -31.10 11.64 -17.47
C GLY A 326 -32.53 12.11 -17.79
N LEU A 327 -33.47 11.93 -16.84
CA LEU A 327 -34.85 12.43 -16.96
C LEU A 327 -34.94 13.94 -16.78
N TRP A 328 -34.18 14.53 -15.85
CA TRP A 328 -34.10 15.99 -15.67
C TRP A 328 -33.49 16.69 -16.89
N GLY A 329 -32.47 16.10 -17.53
CA GLY A 329 -31.93 16.59 -18.80
C GLY A 329 -32.96 16.59 -19.94
N ARG A 330 -33.88 15.61 -19.96
CA ARG A 330 -34.96 15.53 -20.96
C ARG A 330 -36.15 16.45 -20.65
N PHE A 331 -36.42 16.77 -19.39
CA PHE A 331 -37.44 17.76 -19.01
C PHE A 331 -36.95 19.20 -19.16
N ALA A 332 -35.67 19.49 -18.85
CA ALA A 332 -35.08 20.83 -19.04
C ALA A 332 -34.91 21.21 -20.53
N GLY A 333 -34.80 20.22 -21.42
CA GLY A 333 -34.72 20.43 -22.87
C GLY A 333 -36.06 20.72 -23.56
N LYS A 334 -37.21 20.47 -22.91
CA LYS A 334 -38.55 20.69 -23.50
C LYS A 334 -39.16 22.07 -23.19
N ASN A 335 -38.57 22.85 -22.27
CA ASN A 335 -39.12 24.14 -21.82
C ASN A 335 -38.22 25.35 -22.14
N ARG A 336 -37.32 25.27 -23.13
CA ARG A 336 -36.66 26.50 -23.63
C ARG A 336 -37.52 27.17 -24.70
N PRO A 337 -38.10 28.36 -24.44
CA PRO A 337 -38.71 29.15 -25.49
C PRO A 337 -37.66 29.56 -26.51
N ALA A 338 -38.05 29.49 -27.78
CA ALA A 338 -37.24 29.92 -28.91
C ALA A 338 -37.09 31.45 -28.93
N ALA A 339 -36.02 31.87 -29.60
CA ALA A 339 -35.69 33.22 -30.06
C ALA A 339 -34.94 34.13 -29.07
N LEU A 340 -33.66 34.37 -29.39
CA LEU A 340 -33.31 35.58 -30.12
C LEU A 340 -31.97 35.36 -30.83
N ARG A 341 -32.07 35.22 -32.16
CA ARG A 341 -30.97 35.51 -33.07
C ARG A 341 -30.66 37.00 -32.94
N THR A 342 -29.41 37.34 -32.68
CA THR A 342 -28.79 38.54 -33.22
C THR A 342 -27.35 38.16 -33.57
N LEU A 343 -27.13 38.00 -34.87
CA LEU A 343 -25.88 38.38 -35.50
C LEU A 343 -25.68 39.88 -35.25
N GLU A 344 -24.47 40.32 -34.96
CA GLU A 344 -23.72 41.22 -35.85
C GLU A 344 -22.39 41.68 -35.23
N PHE A 345 -21.36 41.58 -36.08
CA PHE A 345 -20.01 42.17 -36.10
C PHE A 345 -19.05 41.99 -34.91
#